data_AF-A0A3M2GNZ9-F1
#
_entry.id   AF-A0A3M2GNZ9-F1
#
_cell.length_a   1.000
_cell.length_b   1.000
_cell.length_c   1.000
_cell.angle_alpha   90.00
_cell.angle_beta   90.00
_cell.angle_gamma   90.00
#
_symmetry.space_group_name_H-M   'P 1'
#
loop_
_entity.id
_entity.type
_entity.pdbx_description
1 polymer ?
#
loop_
_entity_poly.entity_id
_entity_poly.type
_entity_poly.pdbx_seq_one_letter_code
_entity_poly.pdbx_strand_id
1 'polypeptide(L)'
;MEKKPKISLILEAFSSLEKAYGEIRKNLPSVEEEFTNNPLLQDKVRVGFNLAFESSMRVCRHLSAVYNIKTSSKDCLSKMGSFVGMEGAQALQRLTDFYLKFRDLKESLPPSELYRFIHENLHLFKDYAKAVVEFVKRDTKNPLLIDFELLNEKAGRIKESVRKIDFVLSQGLEEFSKKPMYYDRVRYFYIVAYDSLFDICRHLAPKFGVKKFGDDCLSKLVEIGALPQDYYMDVFRMTNLKNKLISSWEVSPEELYRSLLEVNDRIEPVMKSIAESLRKLLREKAAS
;
A
#
# COMPACT_ATOMS: atom_id res chain seq x y z
N MET A 1 -1.07 -23.20 -11.56
CA MET A 1 -1.15 -22.46 -10.29
C MET A 1 -2.58 -22.01 -10.09
N GLU A 2 -3.20 -22.36 -8.98
CA GLU A 2 -4.48 -21.76 -8.58
C GLU A 2 -4.30 -20.24 -8.47
N LYS A 3 -5.13 -19.47 -9.16
CA LYS A 3 -5.13 -18.01 -9.00
C LYS A 3 -5.72 -17.71 -7.63
N LYS A 4 -4.96 -17.03 -6.77
CA LYS A 4 -5.43 -16.58 -5.46
C LYS A 4 -5.61 -15.05 -5.46
N PRO A 5 -6.51 -14.50 -4.62
CA PRO A 5 -6.60 -13.07 -4.45
C PRO A 5 -5.27 -12.49 -3.96
N LYS A 6 -4.60 -11.69 -4.80
CA LYS A 6 -3.47 -10.85 -4.40
C LYS A 6 -3.91 -9.77 -3.40
N ILE A 7 -3.68 -10.04 -2.11
CA ILE A 7 -4.16 -9.19 -1.01
C ILE A 7 -3.53 -7.79 -1.05
N SER A 8 -2.22 -7.68 -1.28
CA SER A 8 -1.53 -6.39 -1.40
C SER A 8 -2.17 -5.47 -2.44
N LEU A 9 -2.51 -6.01 -3.61
CA LEU A 9 -3.19 -5.25 -4.67
C LEU A 9 -4.55 -4.71 -4.22
N ILE A 10 -5.33 -5.53 -3.52
CA ILE A 10 -6.66 -5.16 -3.03
C ILE A 10 -6.55 -4.05 -1.99
N LEU A 11 -5.63 -4.20 -1.03
CA LEU A 11 -5.40 -3.21 0.03
C LEU A 11 -4.87 -1.88 -0.53
N GLU A 12 -3.93 -1.93 -1.48
CA GLU A 12 -3.38 -0.74 -2.15
C GLU A 12 -4.47 0.02 -2.92
N ALA A 13 -5.29 -0.71 -3.68
CA ALA A 13 -6.39 -0.13 -4.43
C ALA A 13 -7.43 0.50 -3.50
N PHE A 14 -7.83 -0.17 -2.41
CA PHE A 14 -8.78 0.41 -1.47
C PHE A 14 -8.21 1.52 -0.59
N SER A 15 -6.90 1.54 -0.33
CA SER A 15 -6.25 2.71 0.28
C SER A 15 -6.30 3.93 -0.66
N SER A 16 -6.10 3.71 -1.96
CA SER A 16 -6.22 4.76 -2.98
C SER A 16 -7.67 5.25 -3.10
N LEU A 17 -8.63 4.33 -3.05
CA LEU A 17 -10.06 4.65 -3.00
C LEU A 17 -10.41 5.50 -1.78
N GLU A 18 -9.91 5.15 -0.59
CA GLU A 18 -10.18 5.89 0.65
C GLU A 18 -9.64 7.33 0.58
N LYS A 19 -8.42 7.51 0.05
CA LYS A 19 -7.84 8.83 -0.19
C LYS A 19 -8.69 9.65 -1.16
N ALA A 20 -9.05 9.05 -2.30
CA ALA A 20 -9.90 9.71 -3.30
C ALA A 20 -11.27 10.09 -2.73
N TYR A 21 -11.89 9.19 -1.97
CA TYR A 21 -13.15 9.44 -1.28
C TYR A 21 -13.04 10.60 -0.29
N GLY A 22 -11.95 10.68 0.48
CA GLY A 22 -11.67 11.77 1.41
C GLY A 22 -11.54 13.12 0.69
N GLU A 23 -10.80 13.16 -0.42
CA GLU A 23 -10.66 14.36 -1.24
C GLU A 23 -11.98 14.81 -1.88
N ILE A 24 -12.81 13.88 -2.38
CA ILE A 24 -14.15 14.23 -2.89
C ILE A 24 -14.95 14.92 -1.79
N ARG A 25 -15.04 14.31 -0.59
CA ARG A 25 -15.83 14.88 0.52
C ARG A 25 -15.31 16.23 0.99
N LYS A 26 -13.99 16.45 0.94
CA LYS A 26 -13.37 17.73 1.33
C LYS A 26 -13.70 18.85 0.33
N ASN A 27 -13.88 18.51 -0.95
CA ASN A 27 -14.09 19.48 -2.02
C ASN A 27 -15.55 19.55 -2.52
N LEU A 28 -16.46 18.78 -1.91
CA LEU A 28 -17.90 18.79 -2.21
C LEU A 28 -18.63 19.65 -1.16
N PRO A 29 -19.03 20.89 -1.50
CA PRO A 29 -19.69 21.79 -0.55
C PRO A 29 -21.12 21.32 -0.22
N SER A 30 -21.67 21.86 0.86
CA SER A 30 -23.04 21.51 1.29
C SER A 30 -24.12 22.19 0.44
N VAL A 31 -23.76 23.20 -0.34
CA VAL A 31 -24.67 23.99 -1.19
C VAL A 31 -24.29 23.78 -2.66
N GLU A 32 -25.27 23.40 -3.49
CA GLU A 32 -25.07 23.12 -4.93
C GLU A 32 -24.51 24.34 -5.67
N GLU A 33 -25.00 25.55 -5.37
CA GLU A 33 -24.59 26.79 -6.03
C GLU A 33 -23.09 27.10 -5.85
N GLU A 34 -22.54 26.83 -4.67
CA GLU A 34 -21.10 26.99 -4.39
C GLU A 34 -20.25 26.06 -5.28
N PHE A 35 -20.76 24.86 -5.57
CA PHE A 35 -20.11 23.93 -6.46
C PHE A 35 -20.22 24.34 -7.93
N THR A 36 -21.41 24.73 -8.38
CA THR A 36 -21.67 25.08 -9.79
C THR A 36 -20.90 26.32 -10.23
N ASN A 37 -20.62 27.24 -9.31
CA ASN A 37 -19.89 28.49 -9.58
C ASN A 37 -18.36 28.36 -9.41
N ASN A 38 -17.84 27.18 -9.05
CA ASN A 38 -16.42 26.98 -8.77
C ASN A 38 -15.79 25.86 -9.62
N PRO A 39 -15.18 26.21 -10.78
CA PRO A 39 -14.54 25.22 -11.66
C PRO A 39 -13.42 24.40 -11.00
N LEU A 40 -12.68 24.99 -10.05
CA LEU A 40 -11.61 24.28 -9.35
C LEU A 40 -12.15 23.17 -8.45
N LEU A 41 -13.30 23.37 -7.80
CA LEU A 41 -13.96 22.33 -7.02
C LEU A 41 -14.50 21.22 -7.93
N GLN A 42 -15.08 21.59 -9.07
CA GLN A 42 -15.59 20.65 -10.07
C GLN A 42 -14.47 19.72 -10.57
N ASP A 43 -13.33 20.28 -10.94
CA ASP A 43 -12.17 19.52 -11.40
C ASP A 43 -11.65 18.57 -10.32
N LYS A 44 -11.50 19.05 -9.08
CA LYS A 44 -11.04 18.21 -7.95
C LYS A 44 -11.99 17.05 -7.66
N VAL A 45 -13.30 17.30 -7.63
CA VAL A 45 -14.31 16.27 -7.40
C VAL A 45 -14.32 15.25 -8.54
N ARG A 46 -14.25 15.71 -9.80
CA ARG A 46 -14.17 14.82 -10.98
C ARG A 46 -12.93 13.93 -10.94
N VAL A 47 -11.76 14.50 -10.64
CA VAL A 47 -10.50 13.74 -10.51
C VAL A 47 -10.62 12.71 -9.38
N GLY A 48 -11.12 13.12 -8.21
CA GLY A 48 -11.36 12.22 -7.10
C GLY A 48 -12.30 11.07 -7.47
N PHE A 49 -13.41 11.35 -8.14
CA PHE A 49 -14.36 10.32 -8.59
C PHE A 49 -13.69 9.32 -9.54
N ASN A 50 -12.95 9.80 -10.53
CA ASN A 50 -12.24 8.94 -11.47
C ASN A 50 -11.23 8.02 -10.78
N LEU A 51 -10.49 8.54 -9.78
CA LEU A 51 -9.54 7.75 -8.99
C LEU A 51 -10.26 6.69 -8.14
N ALA A 52 -11.38 7.03 -7.50
CA ALA A 52 -12.20 6.09 -6.74
C ALA A 52 -12.78 4.97 -7.63
N PHE A 53 -13.23 5.34 -8.83
CA PHE A 53 -13.75 4.40 -9.81
C PHE A 53 -12.68 3.43 -10.32
N GLU A 54 -11.53 3.93 -10.79
CA GLU A 54 -10.46 3.06 -11.29
C GLU A 54 -9.85 2.18 -10.20
N SER A 55 -9.79 2.68 -8.95
CA SER A 55 -9.39 1.87 -7.80
C SER A 55 -10.35 0.70 -7.56
N SER A 56 -11.66 0.93 -7.65
CA SER A 56 -12.69 -0.11 -7.53
C SER A 56 -12.62 -1.11 -8.69
N MET A 57 -12.44 -0.60 -9.92
CA MET A 57 -12.31 -1.41 -11.13
C MET A 57 -11.05 -2.27 -11.13
N ARG A 58 -9.93 -1.79 -10.59
CA ARG A 58 -8.69 -2.58 -10.43
C ARG A 58 -8.95 -3.83 -9.61
N VAL A 59 -9.66 -3.69 -8.49
CA VAL A 59 -10.04 -4.83 -7.64
C VAL A 59 -11.02 -5.75 -8.36
N CYS A 60 -12.03 -5.17 -9.02
CA CYS A 60 -13.00 -5.96 -9.78
C CYS A 60 -12.34 -6.82 -10.86
N ARG A 61 -11.52 -6.22 -11.73
CA ARG A 61 -10.80 -6.92 -12.82
C ARG A 61 -9.93 -8.05 -12.26
N HIS A 62 -9.21 -7.79 -11.18
CA HIS A 62 -8.38 -8.78 -10.50
C HIS A 62 -9.20 -9.96 -9.97
N LEU A 63 -10.25 -9.70 -9.20
CA LEU A 63 -11.10 -10.75 -8.65
C LEU A 63 -11.86 -11.52 -9.73
N SER A 64 -12.33 -10.84 -10.78
CA SER A 64 -12.98 -11.51 -11.92
C SER A 64 -12.03 -12.49 -12.60
N ALA A 65 -10.75 -12.14 -12.74
CA ALA A 65 -9.73 -13.03 -13.30
C ALA A 65 -9.35 -14.19 -12.37
N VAL A 66 -9.41 -13.99 -11.05
CA VAL A 66 -9.15 -15.01 -10.02
C VAL A 66 -10.30 -16.02 -9.96
N TYR A 67 -11.55 -15.56 -9.89
CA TYR A 67 -12.73 -16.40 -9.75
C TYR A 67 -13.41 -16.77 -11.08
N ASN A 68 -12.77 -16.44 -12.21
CA ASN A 68 -13.26 -16.74 -13.55
C ASN A 68 -14.68 -16.20 -13.83
N ILE A 69 -14.97 -15.00 -13.32
CA ILE A 69 -16.27 -14.33 -13.50
C ILE A 69 -16.25 -13.59 -14.83
N LYS A 70 -17.19 -13.91 -15.72
CA LYS A 70 -17.33 -13.24 -17.01
C LYS A 70 -17.90 -11.83 -16.83
N THR A 71 -17.02 -10.85 -16.87
CA THR A 71 -17.32 -9.42 -16.78
C THR A 71 -16.71 -8.65 -17.95
N SER A 72 -17.30 -7.50 -18.25
CA SER A 72 -16.79 -6.45 -19.13
C SER A 72 -16.54 -5.17 -18.32
N SER A 73 -15.99 -4.13 -18.94
CA SER A 73 -15.88 -2.82 -18.30
C SER A 73 -17.22 -2.19 -17.92
N LYS A 74 -18.34 -2.65 -18.52
CA LYS A 74 -19.68 -2.08 -18.32
C LYS A 74 -20.44 -2.67 -17.12
N ASP A 75 -20.08 -3.87 -16.68
CA ASP A 75 -20.85 -4.64 -15.69
C ASP A 75 -19.95 -5.26 -14.60
N CYS A 76 -18.66 -4.91 -14.58
CA CYS A 76 -17.71 -5.49 -13.63
C CYS A 76 -18.17 -5.25 -12.18
N LEU A 77 -18.38 -3.99 -11.77
CA LEU A 77 -18.67 -3.65 -10.38
C LEU A 77 -19.97 -4.29 -9.90
N SER A 78 -21.04 -4.23 -10.69
CA SER A 78 -22.35 -4.81 -10.33
C SER A 78 -22.29 -6.34 -10.24
N LYS A 79 -21.63 -7.02 -11.18
CA LYS A 79 -21.44 -8.47 -11.13
C LYS A 79 -20.54 -8.91 -9.98
N MET A 80 -19.43 -8.20 -9.77
CA MET A 80 -18.52 -8.50 -8.66
C MET A 80 -19.20 -8.23 -7.32
N GLY A 81 -19.91 -7.11 -7.18
CA GLY A 81 -20.73 -6.81 -6.01
C GLY A 81 -21.72 -7.93 -5.70
N SER A 82 -22.43 -8.42 -6.71
CA SER A 82 -23.36 -9.55 -6.56
C SER A 82 -22.65 -10.82 -6.14
N PHE A 83 -21.51 -11.14 -6.76
CA PHE A 83 -20.70 -12.32 -6.44
C PHE A 83 -20.18 -12.31 -5.00
N VAL A 84 -19.72 -11.15 -4.51
CA VAL A 84 -19.21 -11.02 -3.13
C VAL A 84 -20.33 -10.92 -2.09
N GLY A 85 -21.59 -10.86 -2.52
CA GLY A 85 -22.76 -10.78 -1.65
C GLY A 85 -23.07 -9.38 -1.12
N MET A 86 -22.73 -8.32 -1.88
CA MET A 86 -23.12 -6.95 -1.56
C MET A 86 -24.63 -6.76 -1.75
N GLU A 87 -25.31 -6.27 -0.72
CA GLU A 87 -26.71 -5.85 -0.81
C GLU A 87 -26.86 -4.67 -1.78
N GLY A 88 -27.87 -4.71 -2.65
CA GLY A 88 -28.09 -3.64 -3.63
C GLY A 88 -26.99 -3.51 -4.68
N ALA A 89 -26.21 -4.56 -4.97
CA ALA A 89 -25.09 -4.53 -5.93
C ALA A 89 -25.43 -3.95 -7.31
N GLN A 90 -26.70 -4.00 -7.74
CA GLN A 90 -27.15 -3.38 -9.00
C GLN A 90 -26.99 -1.86 -9.01
N ALA A 91 -27.01 -1.20 -7.84
CA ALA A 91 -26.78 0.24 -7.74
C ALA A 91 -25.37 0.65 -8.22
N LEU A 92 -24.39 -0.26 -8.16
CA LEU A 92 -23.03 -0.02 -8.70
C LEU A 92 -23.04 0.22 -10.20
N GLN A 93 -24.06 -0.24 -10.92
CA GLN A 93 -24.22 0.04 -12.35
C GLN A 93 -24.28 1.54 -12.63
N ARG A 94 -24.89 2.32 -11.73
CA ARG A 94 -24.97 3.79 -11.85
C ARG A 94 -23.59 4.44 -11.90
N LEU A 95 -22.64 3.95 -11.08
CA LEU A 95 -21.26 4.44 -11.10
C LEU A 95 -20.59 4.16 -12.45
N THR A 96 -20.77 2.95 -12.97
CA THR A 96 -20.18 2.54 -14.25
C THR A 96 -20.79 3.30 -15.43
N ASP A 97 -22.11 3.46 -15.46
CA ASP A 97 -22.79 4.19 -16.52
C ASP A 97 -22.39 5.67 -16.52
N PHE A 98 -22.38 6.30 -15.34
CA PHE A 98 -21.93 7.68 -15.18
C PHE A 98 -20.47 7.85 -15.62
N TYR A 99 -19.58 6.98 -15.15
CA TYR A 99 -18.19 7.01 -15.56
C TYR A 99 -18.04 6.85 -17.08
N LEU A 100 -18.67 5.85 -17.70
CA LEU A 100 -18.52 5.60 -19.13
C LEU A 100 -19.13 6.70 -20.02
N LYS A 101 -20.19 7.36 -19.56
CA LYS A 101 -20.84 8.47 -20.25
C LYS A 101 -19.96 9.72 -20.27
N PHE A 102 -19.35 10.06 -19.13
CA PHE A 102 -18.62 11.32 -18.96
C PHE A 102 -17.10 11.18 -18.99
N ARG A 103 -16.57 9.96 -19.02
CA ARG A 103 -15.14 9.72 -19.24
C ARG A 103 -14.76 10.16 -20.66
N ASP A 104 -13.58 10.76 -20.77
CA ASP A 104 -12.96 11.21 -22.02
C ASP A 104 -13.75 12.32 -22.74
N LEU A 105 -14.58 13.10 -22.02
CA LEU A 105 -15.39 14.21 -22.57
C LEU A 105 -16.32 13.79 -23.72
N LYS A 106 -16.74 12.51 -23.76
CA LYS A 106 -17.70 12.03 -24.77
C LYS A 106 -18.99 12.85 -24.76
N GLU A 107 -19.41 13.27 -23.57
CA GLU A 107 -20.51 14.19 -23.35
C GLU A 107 -20.07 15.28 -22.37
N SER A 108 -20.63 16.48 -22.54
CA SER A 108 -20.48 17.55 -21.55
C SER A 108 -21.25 17.18 -20.28
N LEU A 109 -20.61 17.33 -19.13
CA LEU A 109 -21.20 17.05 -17.82
C LEU A 109 -21.58 18.37 -17.14
N PRO A 110 -22.88 18.68 -16.97
CA PRO A 110 -23.32 19.82 -16.20
C PRO A 110 -22.81 19.74 -14.74
N PRO A 111 -22.29 20.84 -14.16
CA PRO A 111 -21.81 20.83 -12.78
C PRO A 111 -22.88 20.41 -11.75
N SER A 112 -24.14 20.79 -11.97
CA SER A 112 -25.28 20.37 -11.11
C SER A 112 -25.54 18.86 -11.17
N GLU A 113 -25.38 18.24 -12.34
CA GLU A 113 -25.52 16.79 -12.50
C GLU A 113 -24.38 16.05 -11.76
N LEU A 114 -23.13 16.52 -11.88
CA LEU A 114 -22.00 15.97 -11.12
C LEU A 114 -22.24 16.08 -9.62
N TYR A 115 -22.69 17.25 -9.13
CA TYR A 115 -22.95 17.49 -7.73
C TYR A 115 -23.96 16.49 -7.15
N ARG A 116 -25.14 16.41 -7.76
CA ARG A 116 -26.23 15.53 -7.30
C ARG A 116 -25.83 14.07 -7.37
N PHE A 117 -25.19 13.67 -8.48
CA PHE A 117 -24.75 12.29 -8.66
C PHE A 117 -23.78 11.86 -7.56
N ILE A 118 -22.78 12.69 -7.24
CA ILE A 118 -21.81 12.38 -6.18
C ILE A 118 -22.50 12.35 -4.82
N HIS A 119 -23.39 13.31 -4.51
CA HIS A 119 -24.13 13.31 -3.25
C HIS A 119 -24.95 12.02 -3.03
N GLU A 120 -25.60 11.54 -4.08
CA GLU A 120 -26.42 10.34 -4.01
C GLU A 120 -25.60 9.05 -3.99
N ASN A 121 -24.53 8.93 -4.78
CA ASN A 121 -23.93 7.64 -5.11
C ASN A 121 -22.53 7.40 -4.50
N LEU A 122 -21.89 8.41 -3.89
CA LEU A 122 -20.52 8.29 -3.38
C LEU A 122 -20.36 7.16 -2.34
N HIS A 123 -21.40 6.87 -1.54
CA HIS A 123 -21.40 5.83 -0.52
C HIS A 123 -21.14 4.42 -1.10
N LEU A 124 -21.59 4.16 -2.34
CA LEU A 124 -21.47 2.85 -3.00
C LEU A 124 -20.03 2.36 -3.12
N PHE A 125 -19.05 3.26 -3.25
CA PHE A 125 -17.62 2.88 -3.26
C PHE A 125 -17.18 2.24 -1.95
N LYS A 126 -17.66 2.76 -0.81
CA LYS A 126 -17.33 2.21 0.51
C LYS A 126 -18.02 0.88 0.75
N ASP A 127 -19.28 0.77 0.35
CA ASP A 127 -20.05 -0.45 0.52
C ASP A 127 -19.45 -1.59 -0.32
N TYR A 128 -19.05 -1.29 -1.56
CA TYR A 128 -18.30 -2.23 -2.40
C TYR A 128 -16.98 -2.65 -1.76
N ALA A 129 -16.16 -1.69 -1.31
CA ALA A 129 -14.88 -2.01 -0.68
C ALA A 129 -15.05 -2.89 0.57
N LYS A 130 -16.04 -2.59 1.41
CA LYS A 130 -16.39 -3.38 2.59
C LYS A 130 -16.83 -4.80 2.23
N ALA A 131 -17.75 -4.93 1.28
CA ALA A 131 -18.23 -6.24 0.84
C ALA A 131 -17.10 -7.11 0.28
N VAL A 132 -16.23 -6.54 -0.55
CA VAL A 132 -15.07 -7.24 -1.09
C VAL A 132 -14.09 -7.65 0.03
N VAL A 133 -13.77 -6.75 0.96
CA VAL A 133 -12.86 -7.04 2.08
C VAL A 133 -13.38 -8.22 2.91
N GLU A 134 -14.66 -8.21 3.28
CA GLU A 134 -15.26 -9.27 4.08
C GLU A 134 -15.34 -10.60 3.31
N PHE A 135 -15.66 -10.54 2.03
CA PHE A 135 -15.60 -11.71 1.15
C PHE A 135 -14.20 -12.32 1.10
N VAL A 136 -13.15 -11.52 0.85
CA VAL A 136 -11.77 -12.00 0.75
C VAL A 136 -11.29 -12.59 2.07
N LYS A 137 -11.59 -11.96 3.21
CA LYS A 137 -11.26 -12.51 4.53
C LYS A 137 -11.84 -13.90 4.74
N ARG A 138 -13.12 -14.08 4.42
CA ARG A 138 -13.85 -15.34 4.57
C ARG A 138 -13.30 -16.42 3.62
N ASP A 139 -13.20 -16.09 2.33
CA ASP A 139 -12.78 -17.03 1.29
C ASP A 139 -11.35 -17.54 1.52
N THR A 140 -10.44 -16.63 1.86
CA THR A 140 -9.03 -16.96 2.07
C THR A 140 -8.72 -17.46 3.49
N LYS A 141 -9.71 -17.51 4.39
CA LYS A 141 -9.53 -17.77 5.84
C LYS A 141 -8.42 -16.89 6.46
N ASN A 142 -8.34 -15.64 6.00
CA ASN A 142 -7.30 -14.69 6.35
C ASN A 142 -7.94 -13.40 6.91
N PRO A 143 -8.40 -13.41 8.18
CA PRO A 143 -9.15 -12.29 8.75
C PRO A 143 -8.35 -10.99 8.83
N LEU A 144 -7.02 -11.09 8.91
CA LEU A 144 -6.11 -9.95 8.95
C LEU A 144 -5.71 -9.47 7.56
N LEU A 145 -6.06 -10.18 6.48
CA LEU A 145 -5.59 -9.88 5.13
C LEU A 145 -4.05 -9.74 5.09
N ILE A 146 -3.34 -10.77 5.56
CA ILE A 146 -1.88 -10.85 5.47
C ILE A 146 -1.49 -11.44 4.12
N ASP A 147 -0.80 -10.64 3.29
CA ASP A 147 -0.17 -11.10 2.06
C ASP A 147 1.16 -11.82 2.37
N PHE A 148 1.10 -13.13 2.59
CA PHE A 148 2.30 -13.93 2.87
C PHE A 148 3.25 -14.03 1.67
N GLU A 149 2.75 -13.91 0.43
CA GLU A 149 3.59 -13.91 -0.76
C GLU A 149 4.48 -12.66 -0.79
N LEU A 150 3.88 -11.48 -0.53
CA LEU A 150 4.63 -10.23 -0.35
C LEU A 150 5.67 -10.36 0.77
N LEU A 151 5.28 -10.86 1.95
CA LEU A 151 6.21 -10.98 3.08
C LEU A 151 7.40 -11.88 2.74
N ASN A 152 7.16 -13.02 2.10
CA ASN A 152 8.22 -13.96 1.71
C ASN A 152 9.12 -13.39 0.61
N GLU A 153 8.55 -12.72 -0.40
CA GLU A 153 9.30 -12.04 -1.46
C GLU A 153 10.25 -11.00 -0.87
N LYS A 154 9.72 -10.11 -0.01
CA LYS A 154 10.50 -9.04 0.62
C LYS A 154 11.56 -9.57 1.57
N ALA A 155 11.24 -10.59 2.37
CA ALA A 155 12.21 -11.26 3.22
C ALA A 155 13.34 -11.91 2.41
N GLY A 156 13.04 -12.48 1.24
CA GLY A 156 14.03 -13.00 0.30
C GLY A 156 14.98 -11.92 -0.20
N ARG A 157 14.44 -10.78 -0.65
CA ARG A 157 15.24 -9.63 -1.10
C ARG A 157 16.14 -9.07 -0.01
N ILE A 158 15.64 -8.96 1.22
CA ILE A 158 16.44 -8.52 2.38
C ILE A 158 17.65 -9.42 2.55
N LYS A 159 17.44 -10.74 2.66
CA LYS A 159 18.53 -11.71 2.86
C LYS A 159 19.55 -11.68 1.73
N GLU A 160 19.09 -11.57 0.48
CA GLU A 160 19.98 -11.48 -0.68
C GLU A 160 20.81 -10.20 -0.65
N SER A 161 20.19 -9.05 -0.37
CA SER A 161 20.87 -7.77 -0.29
C SER A 161 21.88 -7.72 0.86
N VAL A 162 21.50 -8.18 2.06
CA VAL A 162 22.38 -8.24 3.24
C VAL A 162 23.63 -9.06 2.93
N ARG A 163 23.47 -10.26 2.33
CA ARG A 163 24.60 -11.11 1.91
C ARG A 163 25.53 -10.44 0.92
N LYS A 164 24.98 -9.68 -0.05
CA LYS A 164 25.78 -8.95 -1.04
C LYS A 164 26.53 -7.79 -0.42
N ILE A 165 25.93 -7.11 0.56
CA ILE A 165 26.60 -6.08 1.36
C ILE A 165 27.74 -6.69 2.15
N ASP A 166 27.49 -7.77 2.90
CA ASP A 166 28.49 -8.46 3.72
C ASP A 166 29.69 -8.91 2.88
N PHE A 167 29.46 -9.46 1.69
CA PHE A 167 30.53 -9.85 0.76
C PHE A 167 31.43 -8.69 0.36
N VAL A 168 30.85 -7.50 0.13
CA VAL A 168 31.61 -6.31 -0.24
C VAL A 168 32.35 -5.75 0.97
N LEU A 169 31.69 -5.69 2.14
CA LEU A 169 32.33 -5.24 3.38
C LEU A 169 33.48 -6.16 3.81
N SER A 170 33.38 -7.46 3.55
CA SER A 170 34.44 -8.43 3.88
C SER A 170 35.74 -8.22 3.10
N GLN A 171 35.75 -7.39 2.06
CA GLN A 171 36.95 -7.04 1.30
C GLN A 171 37.83 -6.01 2.04
N GLY A 172 37.31 -5.37 3.10
CA GLY A 172 38.01 -4.35 3.86
C GLY A 172 37.87 -2.94 3.29
N LEU A 173 38.14 -1.94 4.14
CA LEU A 173 37.96 -0.52 3.82
C LEU A 173 38.84 -0.07 2.65
N GLU A 174 40.10 -0.52 2.59
CA GLU A 174 41.03 -0.11 1.54
C GLU A 174 40.53 -0.52 0.15
N GLU A 175 40.06 -1.76 0.03
CA GLU A 175 39.53 -2.28 -1.23
C GLU A 175 38.18 -1.63 -1.58
N PHE A 176 37.35 -1.37 -0.56
CA PHE A 176 36.09 -0.65 -0.71
C PHE A 176 36.28 0.76 -1.29
N SER A 177 37.20 1.55 -0.71
CA SER A 177 37.45 2.93 -1.14
C SER A 177 38.09 3.01 -2.53
N LYS A 178 38.90 2.02 -2.93
CA LYS A 178 39.55 2.00 -4.25
C LYS A 178 38.65 1.55 -5.39
N LYS A 179 37.51 0.91 -5.10
CA LYS A 179 36.60 0.36 -6.11
C LYS A 179 35.26 1.11 -6.11
N PRO A 180 35.06 2.12 -6.98
CA PRO A 180 33.79 2.85 -7.07
C PRO A 180 32.55 1.96 -7.22
N MET A 181 32.69 0.84 -7.95
CA MET A 181 31.62 -0.14 -8.13
C MET A 181 31.15 -0.77 -6.80
N TYR A 182 32.03 -0.92 -5.80
CA TYR A 182 31.65 -1.46 -4.49
C TYR A 182 30.75 -0.47 -3.76
N TYR A 183 31.11 0.81 -3.75
CA TYR A 183 30.28 1.89 -3.21
C TYR A 183 28.87 1.89 -3.82
N ASP A 184 28.77 1.91 -5.16
CA ASP A 184 27.48 1.95 -5.84
C ASP A 184 26.61 0.73 -5.53
N ARG A 185 27.24 -0.45 -5.51
CA ARG A 185 26.55 -1.72 -5.23
C ARG A 185 26.02 -1.77 -3.80
N VAL A 186 26.82 -1.43 -2.79
CA VAL A 186 26.33 -1.51 -1.41
C VAL A 186 25.29 -0.44 -1.12
N ARG A 187 25.43 0.76 -1.69
CA ARG A 187 24.39 1.80 -1.63
C ARG A 187 23.07 1.28 -2.18
N TYR A 188 23.11 0.69 -3.37
CA TYR A 188 21.92 0.10 -3.99
C TYR A 188 21.33 -1.04 -3.15
N PHE A 189 22.12 -2.02 -2.74
CA PHE A 189 21.62 -3.17 -2.00
C PHE A 189 21.09 -2.77 -0.62
N TYR A 190 21.69 -1.77 0.03
CA TYR A 190 21.19 -1.24 1.30
C TYR A 190 19.81 -0.61 1.14
N ILE A 191 19.63 0.25 0.13
CA ILE A 191 18.32 0.83 -0.18
C ILE A 191 17.29 -0.26 -0.44
N VAL A 192 17.65 -1.28 -1.24
CA VAL A 192 16.76 -2.43 -1.52
C VAL A 192 16.38 -3.19 -0.25
N ALA A 193 17.35 -3.44 0.64
CA ALA A 193 17.10 -4.13 1.91
C ALA A 193 16.17 -3.30 2.83
N TYR A 194 16.48 -2.01 3.00
CA TYR A 194 15.67 -1.11 3.81
C TYR A 194 14.25 -0.96 3.27
N ASP A 195 14.09 -0.68 1.97
CA ASP A 195 12.76 -0.50 1.36
C ASP A 195 11.94 -1.80 1.42
N SER A 196 12.59 -2.96 1.31
CA SER A 196 11.92 -4.24 1.49
C SER A 196 11.46 -4.47 2.94
N LEU A 197 12.27 -4.08 3.92
CA LEU A 197 11.91 -4.12 5.34
C LEU A 197 10.77 -3.12 5.66
N PHE A 198 10.84 -1.94 5.06
CA PHE A 198 9.82 -0.91 5.18
C PHE A 198 8.50 -1.35 4.53
N ASP A 199 8.53 -2.04 3.39
CA ASP A 199 7.34 -2.63 2.77
C ASP A 199 6.66 -3.67 3.67
N ILE A 200 7.46 -4.54 4.31
CA ILE A 200 6.95 -5.48 5.32
C ILE A 200 6.27 -4.70 6.45
N CYS A 201 6.94 -3.66 6.97
CA CYS A 201 6.38 -2.81 8.01
C CYS A 201 5.05 -2.20 7.61
N ARG A 202 4.97 -1.53 6.45
CA ARG A 202 3.76 -0.85 5.98
C ARG A 202 2.59 -1.81 5.82
N HIS A 203 2.85 -3.02 5.36
CA HIS A 203 1.82 -4.05 5.22
C HIS A 203 1.31 -4.55 6.58
N LEU A 204 2.19 -4.67 7.57
CA LEU A 204 1.87 -5.25 8.88
C LEU A 204 1.41 -4.24 9.93
N ALA A 205 1.86 -2.99 9.87
CA ALA A 205 1.57 -1.97 10.88
C ALA A 205 0.06 -1.77 11.14
N PRO A 206 -0.83 -1.73 10.12
CA PRO A 206 -2.28 -1.68 10.36
C PRO A 206 -2.81 -2.91 11.10
N LYS A 207 -2.17 -4.07 10.94
CA LYS A 207 -2.60 -5.34 11.57
C LYS A 207 -2.29 -5.34 13.07
N PHE A 208 -1.25 -4.62 13.46
CA PHE A 208 -0.90 -4.33 14.84
C PHE A 208 -1.63 -3.09 15.41
N GLY A 209 -2.57 -2.49 14.66
CA GLY A 209 -3.38 -1.36 15.13
C GLY A 209 -2.80 0.03 14.85
N VAL A 210 -1.69 0.14 14.11
CA VAL A 210 -1.13 1.43 13.72
C VAL A 210 -1.97 2.05 12.60
N LYS A 211 -2.65 3.16 12.89
CA LYS A 211 -3.56 3.84 11.94
C LYS A 211 -2.87 4.82 11.01
N LYS A 212 -1.75 5.40 11.43
CA LYS A 212 -0.99 6.41 10.68
C LYS A 212 0.50 6.18 10.86
N PHE A 213 1.21 6.08 9.74
CA PHE A 213 2.66 6.00 9.68
C PHE A 213 3.09 6.60 8.34
N GLY A 214 4.19 7.34 8.35
CA GLY A 214 4.88 7.81 7.16
C GLY A 214 6.13 6.98 6.96
N ASP A 215 7.26 7.67 6.75
CA ASP A 215 8.59 7.06 6.64
C ASP A 215 9.12 6.51 7.98
N ASP A 216 8.37 6.69 9.07
CA ASP A 216 8.67 6.27 10.45
C ASP A 216 8.03 4.93 10.85
N CYS A 217 7.53 4.15 9.88
CA CYS A 217 6.80 2.90 10.15
C CYS A 217 7.51 1.96 11.14
N LEU A 218 8.82 1.73 10.95
CA LEU A 218 9.58 0.80 11.81
C LEU A 218 9.63 1.30 13.26
N SER A 219 9.84 2.61 13.45
CA SER A 219 9.79 3.23 14.78
C SER A 219 8.42 3.09 15.42
N LYS A 220 7.35 3.22 14.63
CA LYS A 220 5.98 2.98 15.12
C LYS A 220 5.77 1.56 15.61
N LEU A 221 6.34 0.55 14.96
CA LEU A 221 6.28 -0.83 15.46
C LEU A 221 6.98 -0.98 16.82
N VAL A 222 8.08 -0.25 17.06
CA VAL A 222 8.75 -0.23 18.36
C VAL A 222 7.86 0.44 19.41
N GLU A 223 7.31 1.63 19.12
CA GLU A 223 6.43 2.39 20.02
C GLU A 223 5.23 1.57 20.51
N ILE A 224 4.62 0.76 19.64
CA ILE A 224 3.45 -0.07 20.00
C ILE A 224 3.82 -1.44 20.58
N GLY A 225 5.12 -1.73 20.75
CA GLY A 225 5.62 -3.00 21.30
C GLY A 225 5.53 -4.20 20.35
N ALA A 226 5.28 -3.97 19.05
CA ALA A 226 5.41 -5.01 18.02
C ALA A 226 6.87 -5.30 17.68
N LEU A 227 7.77 -4.36 17.98
CA LEU A 227 9.21 -4.59 18.08
C LEU A 227 9.67 -4.28 19.51
N PRO A 228 10.60 -5.06 20.07
CA PRO A 228 11.26 -4.74 21.33
C PRO A 228 11.93 -3.35 21.33
N GLN A 229 11.91 -2.68 22.48
CA GLN A 229 12.40 -1.29 22.64
C GLN A 229 13.91 -1.14 22.40
N ASP A 230 14.69 -2.19 22.61
CA ASP A 230 16.13 -2.23 22.33
C ASP A 230 16.44 -2.08 20.84
N TYR A 231 15.51 -2.38 19.93
CA TYR A 231 15.68 -2.11 18.49
C TYR A 231 15.47 -0.65 18.08
N TYR A 232 15.07 0.25 18.99
CA TYR A 232 14.79 1.65 18.63
C TYR A 232 15.98 2.33 17.94
N MET A 233 17.17 2.21 18.54
CA MET A 233 18.39 2.83 18.00
C MET A 233 18.84 2.18 16.69
N ASP A 234 18.66 0.87 16.55
CA ASP A 234 18.98 0.15 15.31
C ASP A 234 18.11 0.66 14.16
N VAL A 235 16.79 0.73 14.38
CA VAL A 235 15.81 1.26 13.41
C VAL A 235 16.10 2.72 13.07
N PHE A 236 16.42 3.54 14.07
CA PHE A 236 16.74 4.96 13.88
C PHE A 236 17.98 5.13 12.99
N ARG A 237 19.06 4.41 13.26
CA ARG A 237 20.28 4.44 12.44
C ARG A 237 20.02 3.96 11.02
N MET A 238 19.24 2.89 10.84
CA MET A 238 18.87 2.41 9.51
C MET A 238 18.11 3.48 8.71
N THR A 239 17.11 4.08 9.34
CA THR A 239 16.27 5.12 8.71
C THR A 239 17.11 6.33 8.31
N ASN A 240 18.00 6.78 9.18
CA ASN A 240 18.88 7.91 8.90
C ASN A 240 19.86 7.62 7.77
N LEU A 241 20.47 6.43 7.73
CA LEU A 241 21.37 6.07 6.64
C LEU A 241 20.63 6.04 5.30
N LYS A 242 19.43 5.43 5.25
CA LYS A 242 18.60 5.44 4.03
C LYS A 242 18.25 6.86 3.60
N ASN A 243 17.82 7.71 4.53
CA ASN A 243 17.45 9.09 4.21
C ASN A 243 18.67 9.85 3.66
N LYS A 244 19.83 9.73 4.30
CA LYS A 244 21.08 10.35 3.84
C LYS A 244 21.45 9.90 2.43
N LEU A 245 21.37 8.60 2.14
CA LEU A 245 21.71 8.04 0.83
C LEU A 245 20.75 8.45 -0.30
N ILE A 246 19.54 8.90 0.02
CA ILE A 246 18.57 9.37 -0.99
C ILE A 246 18.62 10.89 -1.12
N SER A 247 18.84 11.62 -0.03
CA SER A 247 18.79 13.08 -0.02
C SER A 247 20.09 13.75 -0.44
N SER A 248 21.24 13.09 -0.31
CA SER A 248 22.53 13.69 -0.65
C SER A 248 23.43 12.77 -1.48
N TRP A 249 24.31 13.41 -2.27
CA TRP A 249 25.40 12.75 -3.00
C TRP A 249 26.72 12.74 -2.21
N GLU A 250 26.70 13.23 -0.97
CA GLU A 250 27.89 13.58 -0.19
C GLU A 250 28.36 12.50 0.79
N VAL A 251 27.79 11.29 0.74
CA VAL A 251 28.27 10.20 1.60
C VAL A 251 29.59 9.68 1.05
N SER A 252 30.71 9.90 1.76
CA SER A 252 32.00 9.37 1.32
C SER A 252 32.02 7.84 1.41
N PRO A 253 32.86 7.15 0.62
CA PRO A 253 33.03 5.70 0.74
C PRO A 253 33.35 5.24 2.16
N GLU A 254 34.24 5.95 2.86
CA GLU A 254 34.64 5.62 4.23
C GLU A 254 33.46 5.74 5.21
N GLU A 255 32.65 6.78 5.03
CA GLU A 255 31.47 7.00 5.87
C GLU A 255 30.41 5.92 5.65
N LEU A 256 30.14 5.57 4.38
CA LEU A 256 29.19 4.52 4.03
C LEU A 256 29.65 3.16 4.57
N TYR A 257 30.93 2.83 4.40
CA TYR A 257 31.49 1.57 4.89
C TYR A 257 31.30 1.43 6.41
N ARG A 258 31.65 2.47 7.18
CA ARG A 258 31.47 2.45 8.65
C ARG A 258 30.00 2.35 9.04
N SER A 259 29.13 3.13 8.39
CA SER A 259 27.70 3.12 8.68
C SER A 259 27.09 1.73 8.43
N LEU A 260 27.50 1.06 7.35
CA LEU A 260 27.01 -0.28 7.02
C LEU A 260 27.50 -1.35 8.01
N LEU A 261 28.75 -1.26 8.50
CA LEU A 261 29.23 -2.16 9.55
C LEU A 261 28.40 -2.06 10.84
N GLU A 262 27.83 -0.89 11.14
CA GLU A 262 27.01 -0.69 12.33
C GLU A 262 25.57 -1.18 12.19
N VAL A 263 25.02 -1.19 10.97
CA VAL A 263 23.57 -1.42 10.77
C VAL A 263 23.23 -2.69 10.00
N ASN A 264 24.12 -3.21 9.15
CA ASN A 264 23.76 -4.29 8.22
C ASN A 264 23.40 -5.59 8.96
N ASP A 265 24.14 -5.91 10.02
CA ASP A 265 23.91 -7.09 10.87
C ASP A 265 22.59 -7.02 11.66
N ARG A 266 22.00 -5.83 11.79
CA ARG A 266 20.73 -5.58 12.50
C ARG A 266 19.48 -5.73 11.63
N ILE A 267 19.59 -5.64 10.29
CA ILE A 267 18.43 -5.70 9.38
C ILE A 267 17.69 -7.03 9.51
N GLU A 268 18.42 -8.15 9.45
CA GLU A 268 17.82 -9.48 9.58
C GLU A 268 17.21 -9.75 10.96
N PRO A 269 17.88 -9.44 12.10
CA PRO A 269 17.29 -9.50 13.42
C PRO A 269 15.99 -8.71 13.56
N VAL A 270 15.93 -7.47 13.09
CA VAL A 270 14.70 -6.66 13.12
C VAL A 270 13.58 -7.36 12.34
N MET A 271 13.87 -7.82 11.11
CA MET A 271 12.91 -8.57 10.30
C MET A 271 12.39 -9.84 11.01
N LYS A 272 13.28 -10.60 11.66
CA LYS A 272 12.91 -11.81 12.42
C LYS A 272 12.01 -11.48 13.60
N SER A 273 12.32 -10.41 14.33
CA SER A 273 11.51 -9.92 15.45
C SER A 273 10.09 -9.52 15.00
N ILE A 274 9.95 -8.83 13.86
CA ILE A 274 8.63 -8.54 13.26
C ILE A 274 7.87 -9.85 12.95
N ALA A 275 8.56 -10.86 12.41
CA ALA A 275 7.95 -12.15 12.08
C ALA A 275 7.48 -12.91 13.35
N GLU A 276 8.20 -12.82 14.46
CA GLU A 276 7.81 -13.38 15.75
C GLU A 276 6.57 -12.70 16.31
N SER A 277 6.53 -11.36 16.29
CA SER A 277 5.35 -10.59 16.68
C SER A 277 4.14 -10.90 15.82
N LEU A 278 4.33 -11.13 14.52
CA LEU A 278 3.25 -11.57 13.63
C LEU A 278 2.71 -12.95 14.01
N ARG A 279 3.59 -13.91 14.33
CA ARG A 279 3.16 -15.25 14.80
C ARG A 279 2.38 -15.16 16.10
N LYS A 280 2.79 -14.29 17.02
CA LYS A 280 2.07 -14.04 18.28
C LYS A 280 0.66 -13.49 17.99
N LEU A 281 0.56 -12.45 17.17
CA LEU A 281 -0.72 -11.86 16.76
C LEU A 281 -1.66 -12.89 16.11
N LEU A 282 -1.13 -13.76 15.24
CA LEU A 282 -1.90 -14.81 14.59
C LEU A 282 -2.45 -15.84 15.59
N ARG A 283 -1.67 -16.21 16.62
CA ARG A 283 -2.13 -17.13 17.68
C ARG A 283 -3.23 -16.49 18.52
N GLU A 284 -3.08 -15.23 18.90
CA GLU A 284 -4.09 -14.49 19.65
C GLU A 284 -5.42 -14.41 18.89
N LYS A 285 -5.36 -14.18 17.57
CA LYS A 285 -6.56 -14.15 16.70
C LYS A 285 -7.18 -15.51 16.41
N ALA A 286 -6.42 -16.60 16.52
CA ALA A 286 -6.96 -17.95 16.37
C ALA A 286 -7.64 -18.45 17.66
N ALA A 287 -7.31 -17.84 18.82
CA ALA A 287 -7.88 -18.18 20.12
C ALA A 287 -9.15 -17.34 20.47
N SER A 288 -9.43 -16.28 19.71
CA SER A 288 -10.58 -15.38 19.86
C SER A 288 -11.69 -15.72 18.88
#